data_AF-A0A1I3SVG6-F1
#
_entry.id   AF-A0A1I3SVG6-F1
#
_cell.length_a   1.000
_cell.length_b   1.000
_cell.length_c   1.000
_cell.angle_alpha   90.00
_cell.angle_beta   90.00
_cell.angle_gamma   90.00
#
_symmetry.space_group_name_H-M   'P 1'
#
loop_
_entity.id
_entity.type
_entity.pdbx_description
1 polymer ?
#
loop_
_entity_poly.entity_id
_entity_poly.type
_entity_poly.pdbx_seq_one_letter_code
_entity_poly.pdbx_strand_id
1 'polypeptide(L)'
;MEQTLKIHHDAMDGARRRFASRSSLQVQVRSLSEMDSRLIDAWQDLEASASIRNPFVSPAYVIPAARHLPGVAEPVIITIEQQGQMLGLGVFENRARSRRLPVRHLRSWQTPHTYFDGLLLRDGDSGRALQEFWAFLARGHHDWHGVDFPRMPVDEPATRLLDASAQQIDGFCLEGTPWSRACLLPQESDAGTILQTISVKRAKSLRRGWRELEKSGTVHFEFQQDPGQMAACAEELMHLENLGWKCDIGTSLAANSAHTRFFRELIFRMNEQGNVSFTRLRIDDRAVASVVNFRAGDTLYAFKLGWDPEFERGCPGFHLKMQTAAHAGAHFPDVRMIDSCSQPGSFIEHVWPQRRAFCSRTYVTSPVGSLAASMVQGLRWVRNSAVAVSKNLFRGDQNRDPG
;
A
#
# COMPACT_ATOMS: atom_id res chain seq x y z
N MET A 1 -35.62 -38.92 -39.07
CA MET A 1 -35.55 -38.66 -37.61
C MET A 1 -34.19 -39.01 -37.01
N GLU A 2 -33.51 -40.08 -37.48
CA GLU A 2 -32.16 -40.45 -37.01
C GLU A 2 -31.03 -39.48 -37.44
N GLN A 3 -31.13 -38.83 -38.60
CA GLN A 3 -30.14 -37.83 -39.04
C GLN A 3 -30.13 -36.56 -38.18
N THR A 4 -31.28 -36.18 -37.62
CA THR A 4 -31.42 -34.97 -36.78
C THR A 4 -30.85 -35.19 -35.37
N LEU A 5 -30.91 -36.42 -34.84
CA LEU A 5 -30.31 -36.79 -33.56
C LEU A 5 -28.77 -36.88 -33.62
N LYS A 6 -28.20 -37.31 -34.76
CA LYS A 6 -26.75 -37.43 -34.93
C LYS A 6 -26.05 -36.06 -35.03
N ILE A 7 -26.69 -35.09 -35.70
CA ILE A 7 -26.18 -33.70 -35.81
C ILE A 7 -26.23 -32.99 -34.44
N HIS A 8 -27.20 -33.31 -33.58
CA HIS A 8 -27.26 -32.74 -32.23
C HIS A 8 -26.22 -33.37 -31.28
N HIS A 9 -25.89 -34.65 -31.46
CA HIS A 9 -24.85 -35.31 -30.69
C HIS A 9 -23.44 -34.82 -31.09
N ASP A 10 -23.15 -34.67 -32.38
CA ASP A 10 -21.86 -34.16 -32.87
C ASP A 10 -21.66 -32.65 -32.59
N ALA A 11 -22.75 -31.86 -32.54
CA ALA A 11 -22.70 -30.46 -32.11
C ALA A 11 -22.45 -30.32 -30.59
N MET A 12 -22.97 -31.24 -29.77
CA MET A 12 -22.68 -31.27 -28.33
C MET A 12 -21.30 -31.83 -28.00
N ASP A 13 -20.79 -32.78 -28.79
CA ASP A 13 -19.42 -33.29 -28.66
C ASP A 13 -18.38 -32.28 -29.20
N GLY A 14 -18.73 -31.52 -30.25
CA GLY A 14 -17.95 -30.38 -30.73
C GLY A 14 -17.93 -29.19 -29.74
N ALA A 15 -19.03 -28.96 -29.01
CA ALA A 15 -19.08 -27.97 -27.93
C ALA A 15 -18.31 -28.44 -26.68
N ARG A 16 -18.38 -29.73 -26.32
CA ARG A 16 -17.57 -30.33 -25.25
C ARG A 16 -16.07 -30.36 -25.59
N ARG A 17 -15.70 -30.57 -26.85
CA ARG A 17 -14.30 -30.48 -27.33
C ARG A 17 -13.80 -29.05 -27.52
N ARG A 18 -14.67 -28.08 -27.84
CA ARG A 18 -14.28 -26.64 -27.84
C ARG A 18 -14.12 -26.05 -26.44
N PHE A 19 -14.70 -26.67 -25.41
CA PHE A 19 -14.42 -26.34 -24.01
C PHE A 19 -13.19 -27.06 -23.45
N ALA A 20 -12.65 -28.06 -24.15
CA ALA A 20 -11.44 -28.79 -23.79
C ALA A 20 -10.20 -28.23 -24.51
N SER A 21 -9.91 -26.94 -24.29
CA SER A 21 -8.59 -26.32 -24.50
C SER A 21 -8.45 -24.96 -23.79
N ARG A 22 -9.29 -24.64 -22.80
CA ARG A 22 -8.93 -23.61 -21.82
C ARG A 22 -8.02 -24.31 -20.82
N SER A 23 -6.71 -24.09 -20.93
CA SER A 23 -5.79 -24.47 -19.87
C SER A 23 -6.35 -23.96 -18.54
N SER A 24 -6.60 -24.88 -17.60
CA SER A 24 -7.10 -24.51 -16.29
C SER A 24 -6.07 -23.63 -15.60
N LEU A 25 -6.55 -22.55 -14.99
CA LEU A 25 -5.75 -21.74 -14.10
C LEU A 25 -5.28 -22.59 -12.93
N GLN A 26 -4.01 -22.46 -12.57
CA GLN A 26 -3.41 -23.16 -11.45
C GLN A 26 -3.12 -22.16 -10.33
N VAL A 27 -3.58 -22.46 -9.13
CA VAL A 27 -3.23 -21.71 -7.93
C VAL A 27 -2.14 -22.48 -7.19
N GLN A 28 -1.01 -21.84 -6.92
CA GLN A 28 0.10 -22.45 -6.18
C GLN A 28 0.41 -21.62 -4.94
N VAL A 29 0.57 -22.30 -3.81
CA VAL A 29 1.06 -21.71 -2.57
C VAL A 29 2.56 -22.00 -2.50
N ARG A 30 3.36 -20.95 -2.35
CA ARG A 30 4.81 -21.00 -2.37
C ARG A 30 5.39 -20.29 -1.16
N SER A 31 6.55 -20.72 -0.68
CA SER A 31 7.40 -19.93 0.20
C SER A 31 8.28 -18.99 -0.63
N LEU A 32 8.94 -18.05 0.05
CA LEU A 32 9.96 -17.23 -0.62
C LEU A 32 11.20 -18.02 -1.03
N SER A 33 11.54 -19.11 -0.33
CA SER A 33 12.71 -19.93 -0.66
C SER A 33 12.53 -20.71 -1.97
N GLU A 34 11.29 -20.93 -2.42
CA GLU A 34 10.97 -21.54 -3.71
C GLU A 34 11.05 -20.56 -4.88
N MET A 35 11.20 -19.25 -4.64
CA MET A 35 11.27 -18.23 -5.68
C MET A 35 12.66 -18.19 -6.33
N ASP A 36 12.87 -19.07 -7.31
CA ASP A 36 14.04 -19.05 -8.19
C ASP A 36 14.03 -17.84 -9.14
N SER A 37 15.10 -17.70 -9.93
CA SER A 37 15.25 -16.57 -10.87
C SER A 37 14.09 -16.50 -11.87
N ARG A 38 13.61 -17.63 -12.38
CA ARG A 38 12.51 -17.68 -13.34
C ARG A 38 11.20 -17.18 -12.74
N LEU A 39 10.89 -17.57 -11.50
CA LEU A 39 9.69 -17.11 -10.80
C LEU A 39 9.78 -15.63 -10.42
N ILE A 40 10.97 -15.16 -10.05
CA ILE A 40 11.22 -13.73 -9.79
C ILE A 40 11.02 -12.92 -11.08
N ASP A 41 11.52 -13.38 -12.23
CA ASP A 41 11.32 -12.71 -13.52
C ASP A 41 9.84 -12.67 -13.90
N ALA A 42 9.10 -13.76 -13.70
CA ALA A 42 7.66 -13.81 -13.94
C ALA A 42 6.86 -12.88 -12.99
N TRP A 43 7.32 -12.72 -11.75
CA TRP A 43 6.74 -11.77 -10.79
C TRP A 43 7.00 -10.32 -11.23
N GLN A 44 8.21 -10.00 -11.69
CA GLN A 44 8.52 -8.67 -12.23
C GLN A 44 7.70 -8.35 -13.49
N ASP A 45 7.52 -9.31 -14.40
CA ASP A 45 6.65 -9.15 -15.57
C ASP A 45 5.18 -8.90 -15.17
N LEU A 46 4.69 -9.63 -14.16
CA LEU A 46 3.35 -9.41 -13.62
C LEU A 46 3.23 -8.01 -13.00
N GLU A 47 4.22 -7.55 -12.22
CA GLU A 47 4.23 -6.20 -11.65
C GLU A 47 4.18 -5.12 -12.75
N ALA A 48 4.95 -5.30 -13.83
CA ALA A 48 4.95 -4.38 -14.97
C ALA A 48 3.62 -4.37 -15.75
N SER A 49 2.86 -5.47 -15.70
CA SER A 49 1.59 -5.62 -16.43
C SER A 49 0.35 -5.58 -15.54
N ALA A 50 0.50 -5.22 -14.26
CA ALA A 50 -0.59 -5.24 -13.31
C ALA A 50 -1.54 -4.05 -13.51
N SER A 51 -2.85 -4.31 -13.37
CA SER A 51 -3.89 -3.28 -13.41
C SER A 51 -3.74 -2.25 -12.27
N ILE A 52 -3.24 -2.70 -11.12
CA ILE A 52 -2.74 -1.83 -10.05
C ILE A 52 -1.35 -2.29 -9.67
N ARG A 53 -0.39 -1.38 -9.76
CA ARG A 53 0.98 -1.63 -9.33
C ARG A 53 1.13 -1.28 -7.85
N ASN A 54 1.88 -2.11 -7.12
CA ASN A 54 2.07 -1.97 -5.69
C ASN A 54 3.55 -2.19 -5.33
N PRO A 55 4.31 -1.14 -4.97
CA PRO A 55 5.73 -1.28 -4.68
C PRO A 55 5.99 -2.13 -3.43
N PHE A 56 4.99 -2.31 -2.55
CA PHE A 56 5.10 -3.12 -1.34
C PHE A 56 4.81 -4.62 -1.58
N VAL A 57 4.38 -4.97 -2.79
CA VAL A 57 4.24 -6.35 -3.30
C VAL A 57 5.26 -6.61 -4.41
N SER A 58 6.15 -5.66 -4.70
CA SER A 58 7.26 -5.86 -5.63
C SER A 58 8.23 -6.93 -5.12
N PRO A 59 8.82 -7.77 -5.97
CA PRO A 59 9.96 -8.60 -5.58
C PRO A 59 11.14 -7.74 -5.11
N ALA A 60 11.29 -6.51 -5.63
CA ALA A 60 12.30 -5.55 -5.20
C ALA A 60 12.13 -5.12 -3.73
N TYR A 61 10.92 -5.26 -3.18
CA TYR A 61 10.60 -4.95 -1.78
C TYR A 61 10.53 -6.21 -0.91
N VAL A 62 9.78 -7.23 -1.33
CA VAL A 62 9.47 -8.40 -0.49
C VAL A 62 10.73 -9.20 -0.18
N ILE A 63 11.61 -9.41 -1.17
CA ILE A 63 12.85 -10.18 -1.01
C ILE A 63 13.78 -9.55 0.04
N PRO A 64 14.20 -8.27 -0.08
CA PRO A 64 15.06 -7.67 0.93
C PRO A 64 14.35 -7.50 2.27
N ALA A 65 13.04 -7.23 2.28
CA ALA A 65 12.28 -7.11 3.53
C ALA A 65 12.30 -8.42 4.32
N ALA A 66 12.00 -9.55 3.67
CA ALA A 66 11.98 -10.86 4.33
C ALA A 66 13.38 -11.32 4.76
N ARG A 67 14.42 -10.93 4.01
CA ARG A 67 15.81 -11.28 4.32
C ARG A 67 16.37 -10.51 5.51
N HIS A 68 16.09 -9.21 5.58
CA HIS A 68 16.81 -8.33 6.49
C HIS A 68 15.97 -7.85 7.67
N LEU A 69 14.67 -7.60 7.51
CA LEU A 69 13.87 -6.99 8.59
C LEU A 69 13.60 -8.00 9.72
N PRO A 70 13.88 -7.62 10.98
CA PRO A 70 13.65 -8.51 12.11
C PRO A 70 12.14 -8.62 12.43
N GLY A 71 11.72 -9.82 12.85
CA GLY A 71 10.37 -10.05 13.38
C GLY A 71 9.25 -10.00 12.34
N VAL A 72 9.56 -9.94 11.05
CA VAL A 72 8.57 -10.13 9.98
C VAL A 72 8.22 -11.61 9.87
N ALA A 73 6.95 -11.90 9.58
CA ALA A 73 6.51 -13.28 9.36
C ALA A 73 7.13 -13.82 8.06
N GLU A 74 7.29 -15.14 7.95
CA GLU A 74 7.62 -15.75 6.67
C GLU A 74 6.46 -15.51 5.67
N PRO A 75 6.75 -14.95 4.48
CA PRO A 75 5.71 -14.67 3.50
C PRO A 75 5.19 -15.97 2.87
N VAL A 76 3.88 -16.10 2.84
CA VAL A 76 3.14 -17.08 2.04
C VAL A 76 2.77 -16.42 0.73
N ILE A 77 3.29 -16.92 -0.39
CA ILE A 77 3.04 -16.34 -1.72
C ILE A 77 2.03 -17.22 -2.45
N ILE A 78 0.95 -16.62 -2.92
CA ILE A 78 -0.06 -17.32 -3.72
C ILE A 78 0.05 -16.81 -5.15
N THR A 79 0.41 -17.70 -6.07
CA THR A 79 0.50 -17.40 -7.51
C THR A 79 -0.68 -18.03 -8.26
N ILE A 80 -1.13 -17.35 -9.30
CA ILE A 80 -2.23 -17.78 -10.17
C ILE A 80 -1.68 -17.77 -11.59
N GLU A 81 -1.57 -18.95 -12.18
CA GLU A 81 -0.79 -19.15 -13.41
C GLU A 81 -1.64 -19.84 -14.48
N GLN A 82 -1.40 -19.47 -15.73
CA GLN A 82 -1.94 -20.14 -16.90
C GLN A 82 -0.83 -20.39 -17.91
N GLN A 83 -0.58 -21.66 -18.26
CA GLN A 83 0.43 -22.03 -19.27
C GLN A 83 1.82 -21.41 -19.00
N GLY A 84 2.21 -21.28 -17.72
CA GLY A 84 3.48 -20.69 -17.32
C GLY A 84 3.51 -19.15 -17.24
N GLN A 85 2.41 -18.48 -17.59
CA GLN A 85 2.24 -17.04 -17.37
C GLN A 85 1.56 -16.77 -16.04
N MET A 86 2.13 -15.88 -15.23
CA MET A 86 1.51 -15.43 -13.99
C MET A 86 0.45 -14.36 -14.28
N LEU A 87 -0.78 -14.62 -13.85
CA LEU A 87 -1.93 -13.71 -13.98
C LEU A 87 -2.28 -13.02 -12.67
N GLY A 88 -1.90 -13.61 -11.53
CA GLY A 88 -2.13 -13.03 -10.22
C GLY A 88 -1.09 -13.45 -9.20
N LEU A 89 -0.76 -12.55 -8.27
CA LEU A 89 0.11 -12.83 -7.15
C LEU A 89 -0.33 -12.05 -5.91
N GLY A 90 -0.40 -12.75 -4.78
CA GLY A 90 -0.56 -12.15 -3.46
C GLY A 90 0.53 -12.60 -2.50
N VAL A 91 0.96 -11.70 -1.63
CA VAL A 91 1.94 -12.00 -0.57
C VAL A 91 1.25 -11.83 0.78
N PHE A 92 1.27 -12.88 1.59
CA PHE A 92 0.49 -13.01 2.81
C PHE A 92 1.33 -13.44 4.01
N GLU A 93 0.77 -13.27 5.21
CA GLU A 93 1.22 -13.90 6.44
C GLU A 93 0.10 -14.82 6.98
N ASN A 94 0.48 -15.94 7.58
CA ASN A 94 -0.47 -16.82 8.25
C ASN A 94 -0.83 -16.24 9.63
N ARG A 95 -2.12 -16.02 9.89
CA ARG A 95 -2.60 -15.49 11.17
C ARG A 95 -3.50 -16.51 11.86
N ALA A 96 -3.14 -16.89 13.08
CA ALA A 96 -3.97 -17.78 13.89
C ALA A 96 -5.33 -17.17 14.27
N ARG A 97 -5.37 -15.85 14.51
CA ARG A 97 -6.56 -15.08 14.90
C ARG A 97 -6.32 -13.59 14.78
N SER A 98 -7.39 -12.82 14.59
CA SER A 98 -7.39 -11.35 14.61
C SER A 98 -8.64 -10.82 15.31
N ARG A 99 -8.69 -9.51 15.56
CA ARG A 99 -9.86 -8.87 16.18
C ARG A 99 -11.14 -9.00 15.34
N ARG A 100 -11.02 -9.20 14.02
CA ARG A 100 -12.16 -9.31 13.08
C ARG A 100 -12.49 -10.76 12.76
N LEU A 101 -11.49 -11.63 12.72
CA LEU A 101 -11.66 -13.04 12.38
C LEU A 101 -10.87 -13.90 13.39
N PRO A 102 -11.53 -14.53 14.38
CA PRO A 102 -10.87 -15.23 15.48
C PRO A 102 -10.52 -16.69 15.14
N VAL A 103 -10.28 -16.97 13.86
CA VAL A 103 -9.88 -18.27 13.30
C VAL A 103 -8.69 -18.08 12.37
N ARG A 104 -8.05 -19.16 11.95
CA ARG A 104 -6.90 -19.11 11.03
C ARG A 104 -7.30 -18.43 9.71
N HIS A 105 -6.51 -17.48 9.25
CA HIS A 105 -6.73 -16.75 8.00
C HIS A 105 -5.41 -16.23 7.45
N LEU A 106 -5.43 -15.90 6.16
CA LEU A 106 -4.37 -15.11 5.55
C LEU A 106 -4.56 -13.65 5.91
N ARG A 107 -3.46 -12.92 6.03
CA ARG A 107 -3.46 -11.45 6.05
C ARG A 107 -2.45 -10.97 5.04
N SER A 108 -2.70 -9.87 4.32
CA SER A 108 -1.68 -9.29 3.44
C SER A 108 -0.37 -9.13 4.21
N TRP A 109 0.75 -9.49 3.62
CA TRP A 109 2.03 -9.58 4.35
C TRP A 109 2.45 -8.21 4.87
N GLN A 110 2.83 -8.14 6.15
CA GLN A 110 3.05 -6.88 6.83
C GLN A 110 4.49 -6.72 7.27
N THR A 111 5.01 -5.53 7.03
CA THR A 111 6.27 -5.05 7.60
C THR A 111 6.05 -3.66 8.18
N PRO A 112 6.99 -3.12 8.98
CA PRO A 112 6.92 -1.73 9.45
C PRO A 112 6.85 -0.68 8.32
N HIS A 113 7.19 -1.06 7.08
CA HIS A 113 7.25 -0.16 5.93
C HIS A 113 6.23 -0.51 4.83
N THR A 114 5.23 -1.36 5.11
CA THR A 114 4.13 -1.65 4.19
C THR A 114 3.03 -0.60 4.35
N TYR A 115 2.85 0.31 3.39
CA TYR A 115 1.87 1.40 3.52
C TYR A 115 0.55 1.18 2.78
N PHE A 116 0.44 0.09 2.03
CA PHE A 116 -0.67 -0.17 1.13
C PHE A 116 -0.79 -1.67 0.84
N ASP A 117 -2.02 -2.20 0.88
CA ASP A 117 -2.30 -3.62 0.61
C ASP A 117 -2.87 -3.83 -0.80
N GLY A 118 -2.74 -5.04 -1.33
CA GLY A 118 -3.36 -5.44 -2.59
C GLY A 118 -2.79 -6.75 -3.14
N LEU A 119 -3.29 -7.12 -4.32
CA LEU A 119 -2.79 -8.21 -5.15
C LEU A 119 -2.20 -7.59 -6.42
N LEU A 120 -1.17 -8.22 -6.99
CA LEU A 120 -0.80 -7.96 -8.38
C LEU A 120 -1.71 -8.80 -9.26
N LEU A 121 -2.44 -8.16 -10.16
CA LEU A 121 -3.38 -8.81 -11.07
C LEU A 121 -3.08 -8.30 -12.47
N ARG A 122 -2.80 -9.21 -13.41
CA ARG A 122 -2.53 -8.86 -14.79
C ARG A 122 -3.71 -8.10 -15.38
N ASP A 123 -3.42 -7.00 -16.05
CA ASP A 123 -4.44 -6.22 -16.74
C ASP A 123 -5.13 -7.07 -17.81
N GLY A 124 -6.44 -6.89 -17.98
CA GLY A 124 -7.28 -7.75 -18.85
C GLY A 124 -7.66 -9.13 -18.27
N ASP A 125 -6.88 -9.71 -17.35
CA ASP A 125 -7.14 -11.02 -16.74
C ASP A 125 -7.53 -10.97 -15.26
N SER A 126 -7.61 -9.77 -14.68
CA SER A 126 -7.81 -9.55 -13.25
C SER A 126 -9.05 -10.28 -12.68
N GLY A 127 -10.17 -10.30 -13.42
CA GLY A 127 -11.39 -10.98 -12.98
C GLY A 127 -11.25 -12.50 -12.94
N ARG A 128 -10.56 -13.09 -13.93
CA ARG A 128 -10.29 -14.53 -13.99
C ARG A 128 -9.34 -14.97 -12.88
N ALA A 129 -8.29 -14.18 -12.65
CA ALA A 129 -7.35 -14.43 -11.57
C ALA A 129 -8.05 -14.39 -10.20
N LEU A 130 -8.88 -13.36 -9.94
CA LEU A 130 -9.61 -13.24 -8.69
C LEU A 130 -10.65 -14.34 -8.48
N GLN A 131 -11.36 -14.76 -9.54
CA GLN A 131 -12.29 -15.88 -9.45
C GLN A 131 -11.59 -17.15 -8.95
N GLU A 132 -10.42 -17.47 -9.51
CA GLU A 132 -9.65 -18.66 -9.08
C GLU A 132 -9.01 -18.50 -7.71
N PHE A 133 -8.57 -17.29 -7.35
CA PHE A 133 -8.11 -16.98 -6.00
C PHE A 133 -9.19 -17.30 -4.95
N TRP A 134 -10.41 -16.81 -5.16
CA TRP A 134 -11.53 -17.02 -4.25
C TRP A 134 -12.03 -18.47 -4.28
N ALA A 135 -12.10 -19.10 -5.46
CA ALA A 135 -12.46 -20.51 -5.58
C ALA A 135 -11.46 -21.41 -4.85
N PHE A 136 -10.15 -21.13 -4.97
CA PHE A 136 -9.11 -21.83 -4.21
C PHE A 136 -9.35 -21.72 -2.70
N LEU A 137 -9.61 -20.50 -2.20
CA LEU A 137 -9.86 -20.25 -0.78
C LEU A 137 -11.15 -20.87 -0.25
N ALA A 138 -12.16 -21.04 -1.11
CA ALA A 138 -13.44 -21.63 -0.76
C ALA A 138 -13.44 -23.18 -0.80
N ARG A 139 -12.58 -23.81 -1.61
CA ARG A 139 -12.46 -25.28 -1.69
C ARG A 139 -12.02 -25.93 -0.37
N GLY A 140 -11.30 -25.19 0.48
CA GLY A 140 -11.02 -25.62 1.86
C GLY A 140 -10.00 -26.76 2.01
N HIS A 141 -9.12 -26.98 1.03
CA HIS A 141 -8.00 -27.92 1.15
C HIS A 141 -6.83 -27.36 2.01
N HIS A 142 -7.14 -26.44 2.92
CA HIS A 142 -6.23 -25.68 3.77
C HIS A 142 -6.96 -25.19 5.02
N ASP A 143 -6.22 -24.75 6.03
CA ASP A 143 -6.79 -24.30 7.30
C ASP A 143 -7.15 -22.79 7.34
N TRP A 144 -7.10 -22.08 6.21
CA TRP A 144 -7.48 -20.67 6.15
C TRP A 144 -8.98 -20.49 5.93
N HIS A 145 -9.58 -19.62 6.73
CA HIS A 145 -11.01 -19.32 6.70
C HIS A 145 -11.34 -17.94 6.12
N GLY A 146 -10.34 -17.23 5.60
CA GLY A 146 -10.49 -15.89 5.05
C GLY A 146 -9.18 -15.20 4.72
N VAL A 147 -9.28 -13.95 4.29
CA VAL A 147 -8.17 -13.06 3.95
C VAL A 147 -8.42 -11.66 4.53
N ASP A 148 -7.47 -11.13 5.29
CA ASP A 148 -7.50 -9.77 5.85
C ASP A 148 -6.55 -8.84 5.09
N PHE A 149 -7.08 -7.71 4.61
CA PHE A 149 -6.31 -6.62 4.03
C PHE A 149 -6.52 -5.35 4.90
N PRO A 150 -5.61 -5.04 5.83
CA PRO A 150 -5.77 -3.92 6.76
C PRO A 150 -5.88 -2.50 6.17
N ARG A 151 -5.35 -2.27 4.97
CA ARG A 151 -5.09 -0.97 4.32
C ARG A 151 -5.35 -1.05 2.80
N MET A 152 -6.56 -1.46 2.43
CA MET A 152 -7.04 -1.41 1.04
C MET A 152 -7.47 0.00 0.67
N PRO A 153 -7.18 0.46 -0.56
CA PRO A 153 -7.71 1.72 -1.06
C PRO A 153 -9.19 1.53 -1.42
N VAL A 154 -10.05 2.50 -1.07
CA VAL A 154 -11.49 2.36 -1.31
C VAL A 154 -11.84 2.59 -2.79
N ASP A 155 -11.21 3.59 -3.42
CA ASP A 155 -11.67 4.12 -4.71
C ASP A 155 -11.01 3.50 -5.95
N GLU A 156 -10.30 2.39 -5.78
CA GLU A 156 -9.54 1.76 -6.85
C GLU A 156 -10.33 0.66 -7.60
N PRO A 157 -10.24 0.56 -8.94
CA PRO A 157 -10.92 -0.47 -9.72
C PRO A 157 -10.66 -1.90 -9.24
N ALA A 158 -9.41 -2.23 -8.87
CA ALA A 158 -9.10 -3.58 -8.41
C ALA A 158 -9.71 -3.89 -7.03
N THR A 159 -9.89 -2.90 -6.15
CA THR A 159 -10.63 -3.12 -4.88
C THR A 159 -12.09 -3.45 -5.16
N ARG A 160 -12.74 -2.68 -6.06
CA ARG A 160 -14.12 -2.96 -6.46
C ARG A 160 -14.26 -4.35 -7.08
N LEU A 161 -13.30 -4.74 -7.92
CA LEU A 161 -13.28 -6.07 -8.52
C LEU A 161 -13.03 -7.17 -7.49
N LEU A 162 -12.12 -6.95 -6.54
CA LEU A 162 -11.87 -7.86 -5.41
C LEU A 162 -13.15 -8.08 -4.60
N ASP A 163 -13.84 -7.00 -4.25
CA ASP A 163 -15.13 -7.02 -3.54
C ASP A 163 -16.22 -7.76 -4.34
N ALA A 164 -16.38 -7.44 -5.63
CA ALA A 164 -17.38 -8.07 -6.48
C ALA A 164 -17.11 -9.56 -6.71
N SER A 165 -15.86 -9.97 -6.93
CA SER A 165 -15.49 -11.37 -7.09
C SER A 165 -15.63 -12.17 -5.80
N ALA A 166 -15.40 -11.54 -4.64
CA ALA A 166 -15.59 -12.20 -3.35
C ALA A 166 -17.08 -12.49 -3.04
N GLN A 167 -18.02 -11.72 -3.59
CA GLN A 167 -19.46 -11.97 -3.46
C GLN A 167 -19.95 -13.18 -4.28
N GLN A 168 -19.13 -13.70 -5.21
CA GLN A 168 -19.48 -14.85 -6.03
C GLN A 168 -19.26 -16.18 -5.31
N ILE A 169 -18.56 -16.17 -4.18
CA ILE A 169 -18.48 -17.30 -3.24
C ILE A 169 -19.47 -17.03 -2.10
N ASP A 170 -19.93 -18.07 -1.39
CA ASP A 170 -20.82 -17.97 -0.21
C ASP A 170 -20.15 -17.29 1.02
N GLY A 171 -19.20 -16.40 0.76
CA GLY A 171 -18.49 -15.58 1.71
C GLY A 171 -19.10 -14.19 1.89
N PHE A 172 -18.56 -13.43 2.82
CA PHE A 172 -18.88 -12.01 2.99
C PHE A 172 -17.65 -11.22 3.42
N CYS A 173 -17.71 -9.89 3.25
CA CYS A 173 -16.65 -8.98 3.63
C CYS A 173 -17.03 -8.19 4.89
N LEU A 174 -16.14 -8.18 5.87
CA LEU A 174 -16.19 -7.27 7.01
C LEU A 174 -15.39 -6.01 6.66
N GLU A 175 -16.10 -4.90 6.54
CA GLU A 175 -15.49 -3.58 6.36
C GLU A 175 -15.13 -2.95 7.71
N GLY A 176 -13.94 -2.34 7.80
CA GLY A 176 -13.56 -1.50 8.94
C GLY A 176 -13.89 -0.04 8.72
N THR A 177 -13.70 0.78 9.76
CA THR A 177 -13.87 2.23 9.68
C THR A 177 -12.94 2.81 8.60
N PRO A 178 -13.47 3.56 7.62
CA PRO A 178 -12.67 4.24 6.63
C PRO A 178 -11.80 5.32 7.29
N TRP A 179 -10.65 5.57 6.69
CA TRP A 179 -9.75 6.66 7.04
C TRP A 179 -9.11 7.17 5.74
N SER A 180 -8.48 8.35 5.79
CA SER A 180 -7.76 8.87 4.63
C SER A 180 -6.42 9.44 5.03
N ARG A 181 -5.52 9.54 4.05
CA ARG A 181 -4.26 10.28 4.18
C ARG A 181 -4.11 11.24 3.00
N ALA A 182 -3.21 12.20 3.15
CA ALA A 182 -2.94 13.15 2.09
C ALA A 182 -2.38 12.45 0.84
N CYS A 183 -2.78 12.94 -0.33
CA CYS A 183 -2.10 12.68 -1.59
C CYS A 183 -2.03 13.98 -2.39
N LEU A 184 -1.18 14.00 -3.39
CA LEU A 184 -1.04 15.10 -4.33
C LEU A 184 -1.47 14.60 -5.71
N LEU A 185 -2.17 15.44 -6.46
CA LEU A 185 -2.40 15.24 -7.90
C LEU A 185 -1.49 16.23 -8.64
N PRO A 186 -0.32 15.79 -9.17
CA PRO A 186 0.70 16.70 -9.71
C PRO A 186 0.21 17.59 -10.84
N GLN A 187 -0.69 17.07 -11.67
CA GLN A 187 -1.25 17.79 -12.83
C GLN A 187 -2.33 18.81 -12.43
N GLU A 188 -2.81 18.76 -11.19
CA GLU A 188 -3.80 19.69 -10.62
C GLU A 188 -3.18 20.61 -9.56
N SER A 189 -1.85 20.64 -9.45
CA SER A 189 -1.13 21.38 -8.41
C SER A 189 -0.01 22.22 -8.99
N ASP A 190 -0.05 23.52 -8.69
CA ASP A 190 1.03 24.45 -8.96
C ASP A 190 1.26 25.39 -7.75
N ALA A 191 2.27 26.26 -7.87
CA ALA A 191 2.60 27.24 -6.83
C ALA A 191 1.39 28.11 -6.43
N GLY A 192 0.53 28.49 -7.38
CA GLY A 192 -0.67 29.28 -7.13
C GLY A 192 -1.74 28.51 -6.35
N THR A 193 -2.04 27.28 -6.76
CA THR A 193 -3.03 26.39 -6.10
C THR A 193 -2.64 26.11 -4.65
N ILE A 194 -1.34 25.89 -4.39
CA ILE A 194 -0.85 25.60 -3.03
C ILE A 194 -0.99 26.82 -2.13
N LEU A 195 -0.70 28.02 -2.63
CA LEU A 195 -0.87 29.26 -1.87
C LEU A 195 -2.32 29.49 -1.44
N GLN A 196 -3.29 29.00 -2.21
CA GLN A 196 -4.72 29.05 -1.87
C GLN A 196 -5.10 27.98 -0.83
N THR A 197 -4.36 26.86 -0.78
CA THR A 197 -4.60 25.75 0.15
C THR A 197 -4.06 26.04 1.56
N ILE A 198 -2.97 26.80 1.66
CA ILE A 198 -2.34 27.12 2.95
C ILE A 198 -2.95 28.36 3.61
N SER A 199 -3.12 28.33 4.94
CA SER A 199 -3.63 29.49 5.67
C SER A 199 -2.66 30.68 5.63
N VAL A 200 -3.17 31.91 5.71
CA VAL A 200 -2.34 33.14 5.75
C VAL A 200 -1.28 33.08 6.84
N LYS A 201 -1.63 32.58 8.03
CA LYS A 201 -0.71 32.37 9.15
C LYS A 201 0.42 31.41 8.76
N ARG A 202 0.09 30.29 8.11
CA ARG A 202 1.05 29.29 7.63
C ARG A 202 1.95 29.87 6.55
N ALA A 203 1.40 30.54 5.55
CA ALA A 203 2.15 31.20 4.48
C ALA A 203 3.16 32.23 5.03
N LYS A 204 2.79 32.99 6.07
CA LYS A 204 3.71 33.90 6.76
C LYS A 204 4.82 33.14 7.49
N SER A 205 4.48 32.04 8.17
CA SER A 205 5.44 31.19 8.87
C SER A 205 6.45 30.56 7.89
N LEU A 206 5.98 30.00 6.77
CA LEU A 206 6.83 29.37 5.76
C LEU A 206 7.76 30.39 5.10
N ARG A 207 7.28 31.60 4.78
CA ARG A 207 8.15 32.69 4.29
C ARG A 207 9.25 33.07 5.29
N ARG A 208 8.95 33.08 6.59
CA ARG A 208 9.98 33.30 7.62
C ARG A 208 10.95 32.13 7.70
N GLY A 209 10.44 30.89 7.64
CA GLY A 209 11.26 29.69 7.65
C GLY A 209 12.21 29.63 6.46
N TRP A 210 11.74 30.01 5.26
CA TRP A 210 12.60 30.07 4.07
C TRP A 210 13.77 31.04 4.26
N ARG A 211 13.49 32.26 4.75
CA ARG A 211 14.53 33.25 5.09
C ARG A 211 15.48 32.79 6.18
N GLU A 212 15.03 31.91 7.08
CA GLU A 212 15.89 31.33 8.11
C GLU A 212 16.88 30.34 7.48
N LEU A 213 16.43 29.50 6.54
CA LEU A 213 17.30 28.60 5.79
C LEU A 213 18.33 29.40 4.98
N GLU A 214 17.91 30.47 4.31
CA GLU A 214 18.78 31.35 3.49
C GLU A 214 19.91 32.03 4.29
N LYS A 215 19.79 32.15 5.62
CA LYS A 215 20.91 32.64 6.45
C LYS A 215 22.09 31.69 6.49
N SER A 216 21.87 30.41 6.19
CA SER A 216 22.87 29.36 6.29
C SER A 216 23.52 29.01 4.95
N GLY A 217 23.06 29.61 3.84
CA GLY A 217 23.57 29.37 2.49
C GLY A 217 22.49 29.48 1.41
N THR A 218 22.83 29.07 0.19
CA THR A 218 21.90 29.10 -0.95
C THR A 218 20.92 27.93 -0.85
N VAL A 219 19.63 28.22 -0.75
CA VAL A 219 18.60 27.18 -0.66
C VAL A 219 18.15 26.78 -2.07
N HIS A 220 18.27 25.51 -2.42
CA HIS A 220 17.72 24.97 -3.66
C HIS A 220 16.93 23.69 -3.45
N PHE A 221 16.03 23.44 -4.39
CA PHE A 221 15.14 22.30 -4.40
C PHE A 221 15.36 21.52 -5.69
N GLU A 222 15.35 20.20 -5.60
CA GLU A 222 15.58 19.35 -6.77
C GLU A 222 14.82 18.02 -6.69
N PHE A 223 14.52 17.50 -7.88
CA PHE A 223 14.12 16.11 -8.09
C PHE A 223 15.31 15.35 -8.68
N GLN A 224 15.94 14.51 -7.87
CA GLN A 224 17.04 13.66 -8.30
C GLN A 224 16.49 12.37 -8.89
N GLN A 225 16.80 12.13 -10.17
CA GLN A 225 16.36 10.95 -10.93
C GLN A 225 17.51 10.20 -11.60
N ASP A 226 18.75 10.71 -11.53
CA ASP A 226 19.93 10.01 -12.06
C ASP A 226 20.18 8.69 -11.32
N PRO A 227 20.08 7.53 -12.00
CA PRO A 227 20.34 6.23 -11.40
C PRO A 227 21.71 6.13 -10.72
N GLY A 228 22.73 6.86 -11.21
CA GLY A 228 24.07 6.89 -10.64
C GLY A 228 24.14 7.56 -9.26
N GLN A 229 23.15 8.37 -8.89
CA GLN A 229 23.13 9.13 -7.64
C GLN A 229 22.24 8.50 -6.56
N MET A 230 21.41 7.51 -6.88
CA MET A 230 20.39 6.97 -5.96
C MET A 230 20.99 6.39 -4.68
N ALA A 231 22.13 5.70 -4.77
CA ALA A 231 22.82 5.15 -3.60
C ALA A 231 23.32 6.26 -2.66
N ALA A 232 23.95 7.31 -3.20
CA ALA A 232 24.40 8.45 -2.41
C ALA A 232 23.22 9.19 -1.75
N CYS A 233 22.12 9.38 -2.48
CA CYS A 233 20.90 9.98 -1.94
C CYS A 233 20.30 9.14 -0.80
N ALA A 234 20.38 7.81 -0.90
CA ALA A 234 19.90 6.91 0.14
C ALA A 234 20.74 7.01 1.42
N GLU A 235 22.06 7.13 1.31
CA GLU A 235 22.94 7.37 2.47
C GLU A 235 22.65 8.73 3.13
N GLU A 236 22.52 9.80 2.34
CA GLU A 236 22.12 11.12 2.84
C GLU A 236 20.78 11.06 3.58
N LEU A 237 19.77 10.40 3.01
CA LEU A 237 18.45 10.26 3.64
C LEU A 237 18.51 9.46 4.94
N MET A 238 19.25 8.35 4.98
CA MET A 238 19.42 7.56 6.20
C MET A 238 20.09 8.38 7.30
N HIS A 239 21.08 9.19 6.95
CA HIS A 239 21.71 10.12 7.89
C HIS A 239 20.70 11.14 8.44
N LEU A 240 19.94 11.81 7.57
CA LEU A 240 18.91 12.77 7.96
C LEU A 240 17.81 12.14 8.84
N GLU A 241 17.36 10.93 8.50
CA GLU A 241 16.36 10.22 9.32
C GLU A 241 16.91 9.86 10.71
N ASN A 242 18.22 9.61 10.81
CA ASN A 242 18.89 9.32 12.07
C ASN A 242 19.13 10.57 12.93
N LEU A 243 19.25 11.75 12.34
CA LEU A 243 19.37 12.99 13.11
C LEU A 243 18.04 13.37 13.78
N GLY A 244 16.91 13.07 13.14
CA GLY A 244 15.58 13.49 13.59
C GLY A 244 14.98 12.73 14.78
N TRP A 245 13.78 13.16 15.18
CA TRP A 245 12.94 12.64 16.27
C TRP A 245 12.69 11.11 16.29
N LYS A 246 13.01 10.41 15.19
CA LYS A 246 12.86 8.95 15.06
C LYS A 246 14.00 8.16 15.72
N CYS A 247 15.11 8.82 16.06
CA CYS A 247 16.19 8.22 16.85
C CYS A 247 15.73 7.87 18.27
N ASP A 248 14.96 8.77 18.91
CA ASP A 248 14.49 8.61 20.29
C ASP A 248 13.52 7.44 20.48
N ILE A 249 12.89 6.97 19.39
CA ILE A 249 11.93 5.85 19.37
C ILE A 249 12.50 4.63 18.64
N GLY A 250 13.76 4.69 18.17
CA GLY A 250 14.47 3.56 17.53
C GLY A 250 13.87 3.09 16.19
N THR A 251 13.16 3.97 15.48
CA THR A 251 12.42 3.60 14.24
C THR A 251 13.08 4.13 12.96
N SER A 252 14.21 4.82 13.07
CA SER A 252 14.98 5.27 11.90
C SER A 252 15.56 4.08 11.14
N LEU A 253 15.77 4.22 9.82
CA LEU A 253 16.41 3.18 9.00
C LEU A 253 17.86 2.90 9.42
N ALA A 254 18.53 3.89 10.01
CA ALA A 254 19.92 3.78 10.46
C ALA A 254 20.07 3.28 11.92
N ALA A 255 19.01 3.32 12.74
CA ALA A 255 19.06 2.85 14.13
C ALA A 255 19.33 1.34 14.24
N ASN A 256 19.09 0.57 13.17
CA ASN A 256 19.29 -0.87 13.13
C ASN A 256 19.99 -1.29 11.84
N SER A 257 21.12 -1.99 11.95
CA SER A 257 21.89 -2.48 10.79
C SER A 257 21.06 -3.35 9.83
N ALA A 258 20.04 -4.08 10.35
CA ALA A 258 19.09 -4.81 9.53
C ALA A 258 18.24 -3.90 8.64
N HIS A 259 17.75 -2.78 9.18
CA HIS A 259 16.97 -1.80 8.42
C HIS A 259 17.85 -1.07 7.40
N THR A 260 19.12 -0.81 7.74
CA THR A 260 20.09 -0.23 6.80
C THR A 260 20.35 -1.17 5.62
N ARG A 261 20.59 -2.46 5.87
CA ARG A 261 20.78 -3.47 4.82
C ARG A 261 19.53 -3.63 3.95
N PHE A 262 18.36 -3.70 4.58
CA PHE A 262 17.07 -3.69 3.89
C PHE A 262 16.95 -2.50 2.95
N PHE A 263 17.18 -1.29 3.45
CA PHE A 263 16.98 -0.07 2.67
C PHE A 263 17.96 0.05 1.51
N ARG A 264 19.25 -0.23 1.73
CA ARG A 264 20.26 -0.23 0.66
C ARG A 264 19.90 -1.22 -0.45
N GLU A 265 19.52 -2.45 -0.10
CA GLU A 265 19.13 -3.45 -1.09
C GLU A 265 17.84 -3.06 -1.82
N LEU A 266 16.85 -2.52 -1.10
CA LEU A 266 15.61 -2.00 -1.70
C LEU A 266 15.89 -0.89 -2.72
N ILE A 267 16.73 0.09 -2.37
CA ILE A 267 17.10 1.18 -3.27
C ILE A 267 17.81 0.64 -4.50
N PHE A 268 18.77 -0.26 -4.31
CA PHE A 268 19.48 -0.90 -5.43
C PHE A 268 18.50 -1.57 -6.40
N ARG A 269 17.60 -2.43 -5.90
CA ARG A 269 16.65 -3.18 -6.73
C ARG A 269 15.61 -2.28 -7.41
N MET A 270 15.08 -1.28 -6.70
CA MET A 270 14.14 -0.32 -7.28
C MET A 270 14.83 0.55 -8.36
N ASN A 271 16.11 0.87 -8.18
CA ASN A 271 16.89 1.63 -9.16
C ASN A 271 17.19 0.84 -10.44
N GLU A 272 17.45 -0.47 -10.35
CA GLU A 272 17.58 -1.34 -11.53
C GLU A 272 16.35 -1.29 -12.44
N GLN A 273 15.18 -0.99 -11.87
CA GLN A 273 13.92 -0.86 -12.59
C GLN A 273 13.56 0.59 -12.96
N GLY A 274 14.40 1.58 -12.62
CA GLY A 274 14.09 3.00 -12.79
C GLY A 274 12.94 3.50 -11.90
N ASN A 275 12.62 2.78 -10.82
CA ASN A 275 11.44 3.00 -9.99
C ASN A 275 11.74 3.78 -8.69
N VAL A 276 12.84 4.52 -8.63
CA VAL A 276 13.20 5.32 -7.46
C VAL A 276 13.59 6.74 -7.88
N SER A 277 13.16 7.72 -7.09
CA SER A 277 13.61 9.10 -7.20
C SER A 277 13.70 9.73 -5.82
N PHE A 278 14.47 10.81 -5.71
CA PHE A 278 14.53 11.60 -4.48
C PHE A 278 14.04 13.01 -4.74
N THR A 279 13.34 13.57 -3.75
CA THR A 279 13.09 15.00 -3.69
C THR A 279 13.90 15.57 -2.54
N ARG A 280 14.72 16.59 -2.82
CA ARG A 280 15.67 17.14 -1.85
C ARG A 280 15.52 18.66 -1.73
N LEU A 281 15.71 19.14 -0.50
CA LEU A 281 15.93 20.54 -0.18
C LEU A 281 17.37 20.63 0.33
N ARG A 282 18.16 21.48 -0.31
CA ARG A 282 19.58 21.63 -0.05
C ARG A 282 19.89 23.06 0.38
N ILE A 283 20.93 23.19 1.19
CA ILE A 283 21.61 24.45 1.46
C ILE A 283 23.04 24.26 0.96
N ASP A 284 23.39 24.96 -0.11
CA ASP A 284 24.60 24.71 -0.89
C ASP A 284 24.72 23.19 -1.19
N ASP A 285 25.85 22.56 -0.89
CA ASP A 285 26.06 21.14 -1.16
C ASP A 285 25.55 20.19 -0.06
N ARG A 286 24.72 20.65 0.89
CA ARG A 286 24.18 19.81 1.97
C ARG A 286 22.67 19.61 1.82
N ALA A 287 22.21 18.36 1.75
CA ALA A 287 20.79 18.05 1.91
C ALA A 287 20.35 18.33 3.35
N VAL A 288 19.33 19.18 3.52
CA VAL A 288 18.72 19.49 4.83
C VAL A 288 17.34 18.86 5.01
N ALA A 289 16.69 18.45 3.91
CA ALA A 289 15.55 17.54 3.92
C ALA A 289 15.54 16.70 2.65
N SER A 290 15.13 15.45 2.78
CA SER A 290 15.09 14.51 1.67
C SER A 290 13.92 13.54 1.84
N VAL A 291 13.27 13.20 0.73
CA VAL A 291 12.30 12.11 0.67
C VAL A 291 12.64 11.20 -0.51
N VAL A 292 12.61 9.89 -0.27
CA VAL A 292 12.64 8.90 -1.35
C VAL A 292 11.23 8.57 -1.80
N ASN A 293 11.04 8.51 -3.11
CA ASN A 293 9.78 8.16 -3.74
C ASN A 293 9.96 6.87 -4.54
N PHE A 294 9.06 5.91 -4.37
CA PHE A 294 8.98 4.73 -5.23
C PHE A 294 7.93 4.92 -6.30
N ARG A 295 8.28 4.61 -7.54
CA ARG A 295 7.36 4.64 -8.67
C ARG A 295 6.71 3.28 -8.86
N ALA A 296 5.39 3.27 -8.98
CA ALA A 296 4.64 2.11 -9.41
C ALA A 296 3.54 2.57 -10.38
N GLY A 297 3.82 2.43 -11.67
CA GLY A 297 2.93 2.87 -12.74
C GLY A 297 2.86 4.39 -12.82
N ASP A 298 1.64 4.93 -12.71
CA ASP A 298 1.34 6.37 -12.73
C ASP A 298 1.35 7.01 -11.33
N THR A 299 1.82 6.28 -10.31
CA THR A 299 1.79 6.74 -8.92
C THR A 299 3.20 6.73 -8.31
N LEU A 300 3.56 7.83 -7.63
CA LEU A 300 4.73 7.90 -6.75
C LEU A 300 4.31 7.70 -5.29
N TYR A 301 5.10 6.96 -4.52
CA TYR A 301 4.88 6.69 -3.10
C TYR A 301 6.00 7.33 -2.29
N ALA A 302 5.69 8.39 -1.55
CA ALA A 302 6.64 9.13 -0.72
C ALA A 302 7.02 8.33 0.53
N PHE A 303 7.93 7.38 0.35
CA PHE A 303 8.18 6.27 1.28
C PHE A 303 8.82 6.70 2.59
N LYS A 304 9.94 7.45 2.55
CA LYS A 304 10.68 7.88 3.75
C LYS A 304 11.13 9.31 3.61
N LEU A 305 10.84 10.10 4.63
CA LEU A 305 11.24 11.49 4.79
C LEU A 305 12.15 11.62 6.00
N GLY A 306 13.25 12.35 5.82
CA GLY A 306 14.17 12.80 6.86
C GLY A 306 14.53 14.26 6.65
N TRP A 307 14.83 14.95 7.74
CA TRP A 307 15.35 16.32 7.70
C TRP A 307 16.24 16.55 8.90
N ASP A 308 17.08 17.56 8.76
CA ASP A 308 18.08 17.90 9.75
C ASP A 308 17.50 18.83 10.84
N PRO A 309 17.50 18.42 12.12
CA PRO A 309 16.98 19.23 13.22
C PRO A 309 17.70 20.56 13.44
N GLU A 310 18.95 20.70 12.97
CA GLU A 310 19.68 21.97 13.02
C GLU A 310 18.87 23.07 12.31
N PHE A 311 18.14 22.70 11.26
CA PHE A 311 17.36 23.62 10.43
C PHE A 311 15.87 23.62 10.75
N GLU A 312 15.43 23.03 11.87
CA GLU A 312 14.00 22.87 12.24
C GLU A 312 13.22 24.20 12.19
N ARG A 313 13.86 25.30 12.62
CA ARG A 313 13.27 26.66 12.58
C ARG A 313 12.88 27.10 11.16
N GLY A 314 13.58 26.58 10.16
CA GLY A 314 13.30 26.81 8.75
C GLY A 314 12.12 26.00 8.20
N CYS A 315 11.62 25.02 8.95
CA CYS A 315 10.58 24.07 8.53
C CYS A 315 10.92 23.32 7.23
N PRO A 316 12.10 22.69 7.10
CA PRO A 316 12.59 22.13 5.84
C PRO A 316 11.67 21.04 5.28
N GLY A 317 11.07 20.20 6.13
CA GLY A 317 10.08 19.19 5.70
C GLY A 317 8.82 19.80 5.08
N PHE A 318 8.34 20.95 5.57
CA PHE A 318 7.21 21.65 4.98
C PHE A 318 7.57 22.25 3.62
N HIS A 319 8.73 22.90 3.52
CA HIS A 319 9.19 23.46 2.25
C HIS A 319 9.41 22.37 1.23
N LEU A 320 9.99 21.23 1.61
CA LEU A 320 10.16 20.10 0.71
C LEU A 320 8.80 19.67 0.11
N LYS A 321 7.77 19.49 0.93
CA LYS A 321 6.44 19.05 0.45
C LYS A 321 5.69 20.12 -0.33
N MET A 322 5.88 21.39 0.02
CA MET A 322 5.30 22.52 -0.72
C MET A 322 5.94 22.64 -2.10
N GLN A 323 7.27 22.58 -2.17
CA GLN A 323 8.01 22.60 -3.43
C GLN A 323 7.72 21.36 -4.28
N THR A 324 7.54 20.18 -3.68
CA THR A 324 7.03 19.00 -4.38
C THR A 324 5.69 19.30 -5.04
N ALA A 325 4.72 19.84 -4.28
CA ALA A 325 3.42 20.14 -4.82
C ALA A 325 3.48 21.18 -5.95
N ALA A 326 4.38 22.16 -5.86
CA ALA A 326 4.46 23.25 -6.82
C ALA A 326 5.10 22.84 -8.15
N HIS A 327 5.98 21.84 -8.14
CA HIS A 327 6.84 21.50 -9.27
C HIS A 327 6.68 20.06 -9.78
N ALA A 328 6.00 19.18 -9.05
CA ALA A 328 5.89 17.77 -9.43
C ALA A 328 5.26 17.57 -10.82
N GLY A 329 4.27 18.39 -11.21
CA GLY A 329 3.61 18.26 -12.51
C GLY A 329 4.57 18.38 -13.69
N ALA A 330 5.56 19.29 -13.59
CA ALA A 330 6.57 19.50 -14.63
C ALA A 330 7.65 18.41 -14.66
N HIS A 331 8.01 17.86 -13.50
CA HIS A 331 9.04 16.81 -13.40
C HIS A 331 8.51 15.39 -13.65
N PHE A 332 7.20 15.19 -13.46
CA PHE A 332 6.52 13.90 -13.58
C PHE A 332 5.21 14.05 -14.37
N PRO A 333 5.29 14.34 -15.68
CA PRO A 333 4.11 14.61 -16.51
C PRO A 333 3.16 13.39 -16.65
N ASP A 334 3.69 12.19 -16.45
CA ASP A 334 3.01 10.91 -16.54
C ASP A 334 2.55 10.36 -15.18
N VAL A 335 2.81 11.08 -14.09
CA VAL A 335 2.36 10.71 -12.74
C VAL A 335 1.02 11.37 -12.44
N ARG A 336 0.00 10.52 -12.25
CA ARG A 336 -1.34 10.92 -11.84
C ARG A 336 -1.40 11.31 -10.38
N MET A 337 -0.64 10.64 -9.51
CA MET A 337 -0.74 10.84 -8.06
C MET A 337 0.60 10.65 -7.34
N ILE A 338 0.84 11.46 -6.31
CA ILE A 338 1.85 11.17 -5.28
C ILE A 338 1.14 10.84 -3.97
N ASP A 339 1.26 9.59 -3.54
CA ASP A 339 0.77 9.13 -2.25
C ASP A 339 1.75 9.52 -1.14
N SER A 340 1.27 10.16 -0.07
CA SER A 340 2.11 10.58 1.04
C SER A 340 2.72 9.45 1.85
N CYS A 341 2.12 8.25 1.81
CA CYS A 341 2.39 7.14 2.73
C CYS A 341 2.33 7.52 4.22
N SER A 342 1.76 8.69 4.56
CA SER A 342 1.75 9.18 5.94
C SER A 342 0.55 8.67 6.71
N GLN A 343 0.67 8.71 8.04
CA GLN A 343 -0.47 8.47 8.93
C GLN A 343 -1.43 9.68 8.91
N PRO A 344 -2.72 9.47 9.24
CA PRO A 344 -3.66 10.56 9.47
C PRO A 344 -3.17 11.54 10.53
N GLY A 345 -3.43 12.84 10.34
CA GLY A 345 -2.96 13.92 11.20
C GLY A 345 -1.52 14.34 10.97
N SER A 346 -0.85 13.79 9.95
CA SER A 346 0.49 14.21 9.55
C SER A 346 0.49 15.66 9.03
N PHE A 347 1.61 16.35 9.23
CA PHE A 347 1.79 17.75 8.82
C PHE A 347 1.54 17.99 7.32
N ILE A 348 1.73 16.97 6.48
CA ILE A 348 1.56 17.02 5.03
C ILE A 348 0.11 17.30 4.61
N GLU A 349 -0.86 16.98 5.47
CA GLU A 349 -2.28 17.26 5.24
C GLU A 349 -2.59 18.75 5.11
N HIS A 350 -1.71 19.61 5.61
CA HIS A 350 -1.82 21.07 5.50
C HIS A 350 -1.24 21.64 4.20
N VAL A 351 -0.56 20.81 3.40
CA VAL A 351 0.13 21.23 2.17
C VAL A 351 -0.46 20.52 0.96
N TRP A 352 -0.81 19.25 1.08
CA TRP A 352 -1.41 18.45 0.02
C TRP A 352 -2.92 18.36 0.25
N PRO A 353 -3.75 18.96 -0.62
CA PRO A 353 -5.18 19.10 -0.36
C PRO A 353 -5.97 17.81 -0.59
N GLN A 354 -5.54 16.96 -1.53
CA GLN A 354 -6.28 15.75 -1.87
C GLN A 354 -6.15 14.66 -0.80
N ARG A 355 -7.11 13.74 -0.80
CA ARG A 355 -7.21 12.66 0.17
C ARG A 355 -7.40 11.34 -0.55
N ARG A 356 -6.59 10.34 -0.18
CA ARG A 356 -6.77 8.95 -0.61
C ARG A 356 -7.44 8.17 0.50
N ALA A 357 -8.59 7.58 0.21
CA ALA A 357 -9.38 6.82 1.17
C ALA A 357 -8.89 5.37 1.29
N PHE A 358 -8.87 4.89 2.52
CA PHE A 358 -8.44 3.57 2.91
C PHE A 358 -9.43 2.93 3.88
N CYS A 359 -9.47 1.61 3.84
CA CYS A 359 -10.31 0.81 4.69
C CYS A 359 -9.64 -0.55 4.90
N SER A 360 -9.97 -1.22 6.00
CA SER A 360 -9.67 -2.64 6.10
C SER A 360 -10.78 -3.46 5.46
N ARG A 361 -10.42 -4.54 4.78
CA ARG A 361 -11.33 -5.54 4.22
C ARG A 361 -10.96 -6.92 4.76
N THR A 362 -11.86 -7.58 5.48
CA THR A 362 -11.66 -8.98 5.90
C THR A 362 -12.69 -9.84 5.20
N TYR A 363 -12.25 -10.61 4.20
CA TYR A 363 -13.08 -11.54 3.45
C TYR A 363 -13.12 -12.88 4.16
N VAL A 364 -14.32 -13.41 4.37
CA VAL A 364 -14.56 -14.72 4.97
C VAL A 364 -14.93 -15.69 3.87
N THR A 365 -14.25 -16.84 3.81
CA THR A 365 -14.34 -17.77 2.66
C THR A 365 -14.85 -19.16 3.04
N SER A 366 -15.26 -19.38 4.30
CA SER A 366 -15.70 -20.70 4.77
C SER A 366 -16.82 -20.59 5.80
N PRO A 367 -17.69 -21.63 5.94
CA PRO A 367 -18.76 -21.65 6.95
C PRO A 367 -18.27 -21.45 8.39
N VAL A 368 -17.13 -22.05 8.75
CA VAL A 368 -16.51 -21.89 10.08
C VAL A 368 -16.09 -20.44 10.30
N GLY A 369 -15.46 -19.83 9.30
CA GLY A 369 -15.13 -18.41 9.32
C GLY A 369 -16.37 -17.53 9.46
N SER A 370 -17.46 -17.87 8.76
CA SER A 370 -18.71 -17.11 8.77
C SER A 370 -19.35 -17.11 10.15
N LEU A 371 -19.41 -18.26 10.80
CA LEU A 371 -19.89 -18.38 12.18
C LEU A 371 -19.03 -17.57 13.15
N ALA A 372 -17.71 -17.72 13.08
CA ALA A 372 -16.75 -17.03 13.94
C ALA A 372 -16.82 -15.50 13.79
N ALA A 373 -16.89 -15.00 12.57
CA ALA A 373 -17.03 -13.59 12.26
C ALA A 373 -18.37 -13.02 12.78
N SER A 374 -19.46 -13.76 12.63
CA SER A 374 -20.80 -13.36 13.09
C SER A 374 -20.85 -13.22 14.62
N MET A 375 -20.22 -14.14 15.35
CA MET A 375 -20.08 -14.04 16.82
C MET A 375 -19.33 -12.77 17.23
N VAL A 376 -18.23 -12.44 16.56
CA VAL A 376 -17.46 -11.20 16.85
C VAL A 376 -18.28 -9.95 16.58
N GLN A 377 -19.06 -9.92 15.49
CA GLN A 377 -19.95 -8.79 15.21
C GLN A 377 -21.04 -8.64 16.26
N GLY A 378 -21.67 -9.74 16.68
CA GLY A 378 -22.67 -9.74 17.75
C GLY A 378 -22.13 -9.20 19.07
N LEU A 379 -20.95 -9.67 19.50
CA LEU A 379 -20.30 -9.17 20.72
C LEU A 379 -19.94 -7.67 20.64
N ARG A 380 -19.49 -7.20 19.47
CA ARG A 380 -19.21 -5.77 19.25
C ARG A 380 -20.48 -4.93 19.33
N TRP A 381 -21.57 -5.41 18.74
CA TRP A 381 -22.87 -4.75 18.80
C TRP A 381 -23.34 -4.63 20.25
N VAL A 382 -23.34 -5.71 21.02
CA VAL A 382 -23.70 -5.70 22.45
C VAL A 382 -22.87 -4.69 23.23
N ARG A 383 -21.54 -4.70 23.05
CA ARG A 383 -20.63 -3.76 23.73
C ARG A 383 -20.93 -2.31 23.37
N ASN A 384 -21.14 -2.01 22.08
CA ASN A 384 -21.41 -0.65 21.61
C ASN A 384 -22.77 -0.15 22.12
N SER A 385 -23.79 -1.02 22.15
CA SER A 385 -25.10 -0.73 22.73
C SER A 385 -25.01 -0.45 24.23
N ALA A 386 -24.23 -1.24 24.99
CA ALA A 386 -24.01 -1.00 26.42
C ALA A 386 -23.30 0.34 26.70
N VAL A 387 -22.28 0.69 25.91
CA VAL A 387 -21.59 1.99 26.01
C VAL A 387 -22.53 3.15 25.68
N ALA A 388 -23.41 3.00 24.68
CA ALA A 388 -24.40 4.02 24.34
C ALA A 388 -25.43 4.22 25.46
N VAL A 389 -25.93 3.14 26.06
CA VAL A 389 -26.85 3.19 27.21
C VAL A 389 -26.19 3.85 28.42
N SER A 390 -24.93 3.49 28.73
CA SER A 390 -24.18 4.12 29.83
C SER A 390 -23.96 5.62 29.61
N LYS A 391 -23.58 6.05 28.39
CA LYS A 391 -23.45 7.48 28.06
C LYS A 391 -24.77 8.25 28.19
N ASN A 392 -25.91 7.62 27.91
CA ASN A 392 -27.23 8.23 28.07
C ASN A 392 -27.63 8.33 29.56
N LEU A 393 -27.27 7.34 30.39
CA LEU A 393 -27.50 7.39 31.85
C LEU A 393 -26.67 8.50 32.51
N PHE A 394 -25.40 8.67 32.14
CA PHE A 394 -24.55 9.75 32.68
C PHE A 394 -24.91 11.16 32.18
N ARG A 395 -25.53 11.29 31.00
CA ARG A 395 -26.09 12.58 30.53
C ARG A 395 -27.41 12.94 31.23
N GLY A 396 -28.15 11.96 31.75
CA GLY A 396 -29.39 12.19 32.50
C GLY A 396 -29.16 12.80 33.89
N ASP A 397 -27.98 12.60 34.49
CA ASP A 397 -27.67 13.09 35.84
C ASP A 397 -27.07 14.50 35.89
N GLN A 398 -26.62 15.07 34.76
CA GLN A 398 -26.14 16.46 34.70
C GLN A 398 -27.26 17.50 34.49
N ASN A 399 -28.53 17.06 34.41
CA ASN A 399 -29.70 17.94 34.24
C ASN A 399 -30.62 17.96 35.47
N ARG A 400 -30.14 17.52 36.64
CA ARG A 400 -30.84 17.74 37.92
C ARG A 400 -30.30 19.01 38.58
N ASP A 401 -31.04 20.10 38.37
CA ASP A 401 -30.90 21.36 39.11
C ASP A 401 -30.99 21.10 40.63
N PRO A 402 -30.14 21.71 41.47
CA PRO A 402 -30.35 21.75 42.91
C PRO A 402 -31.40 22.83 43.19
N GLY A 403 -32.66 22.38 43.33
CA GLY A 403 -33.76 23.19 43.85
C GLY A 403 -33.60 23.52 45.33
#